data_AF-B2IAZ8-F1
#
_entry.id   AF-B2IAZ8-F1
#
_cell.length_a   1.000
_cell.length_b   1.000
_cell.length_c   1.000
_cell.angle_alpha   90.00
_cell.angle_beta   90.00
_cell.angle_gamma   90.00
#
_symmetry.space_group_name_H-M   'P 1'
#
loop_
_entity.id
_entity.type
_entity.pdbx_description
1 polymer ?
#
loop_
_entity_poly.entity_id
_entity_poly.type
_entity_poly.pdbx_seq_one_letter_code
_entity_poly.pdbx_strand_id
1 'polypeptide(L)'
;MPAARTAYAARLVKWKAWAQSSVAILAGSFWHLRTGGSFYQFTYGPRCPVPRPIPDRLGLKASFVGKTMQNVPPAAVYRIVHRPPFSAPAPLAASDDGKTG
;
A
#
# COMPACT_ATOMS: atom_id res chain seq x y z
N MET A 1 28.31 -29.81 5.73
CA MET A 1 27.74 -28.45 5.89
C MET A 1 26.23 -28.42 5.54
N PRO A 2 25.30 -28.88 6.41
CA PRO A 2 23.85 -28.83 6.16
C PRO A 2 23.11 -27.63 6.81
N ALA A 3 23.66 -27.06 7.89
CA ALA A 3 22.96 -26.10 8.76
C ALA A 3 22.52 -24.79 8.06
N ALA A 4 23.30 -24.29 7.09
CA ALA A 4 23.01 -23.04 6.39
C ALA A 4 21.77 -23.14 5.47
N ARG A 5 21.52 -24.32 4.87
CA ARG A 5 20.37 -24.53 3.97
C ARG A 5 19.06 -24.56 4.74
N THR A 6 19.06 -25.18 5.93
CA THR A 6 17.90 -25.28 6.81
C THR A 6 17.50 -23.91 7.39
N ALA A 7 18.48 -23.09 7.80
CA ALA A 7 18.22 -21.73 8.25
C ALA A 7 17.64 -20.84 7.14
N TYR A 8 18.13 -20.99 5.90
CA TYR A 8 17.59 -20.25 4.75
C TYR A 8 16.14 -20.66 4.45
N ALA A 9 15.85 -21.96 4.45
CA ALA A 9 14.50 -22.48 4.25
C ALA A 9 13.52 -22.01 5.35
N ALA A 10 13.92 -22.08 6.63
CA ALA A 10 13.10 -21.62 7.75
C ALA A 10 12.81 -20.11 7.66
N ARG A 11 13.81 -19.31 7.26
CA ARG A 11 13.64 -17.86 7.03
C ARG A 11 12.62 -17.57 5.92
N LEU A 12 12.65 -18.34 4.83
CA LEU A 12 11.70 -18.19 3.72
C LEU A 12 10.27 -18.59 4.10
N VAL A 13 10.10 -19.65 4.90
CA VAL A 13 8.77 -20.08 5.40
C VAL A 13 8.17 -19.00 6.30
N LYS A 14 8.94 -18.47 7.26
CA LYS A 14 8.50 -17.36 8.12
C LYS A 14 8.13 -16.12 7.30
N TRP A 15 8.89 -15.83 6.24
CA TRP A 15 8.62 -14.72 5.33
C TRP A 15 7.33 -14.90 4.53
N LYS A 16 7.09 -16.10 3.99
CA LYS A 16 5.85 -16.44 3.28
C LYS A 16 4.64 -16.31 4.19
N ALA A 17 4.68 -16.90 5.38
CA ALA A 17 3.59 -16.85 6.35
C ALA A 17 3.26 -15.40 6.73
N TRP A 18 4.28 -14.57 6.99
CA TRP A 18 4.09 -13.17 7.31
C TRP A 18 3.46 -12.37 6.15
N ALA A 19 3.93 -12.59 4.92
CA ALA A 19 3.34 -11.94 3.74
C ALA A 19 1.87 -12.36 3.52
N GLN A 20 1.53 -13.64 3.75
CA GLN A 20 0.16 -14.13 3.64
C GLN A 20 -0.77 -13.49 4.69
N SER A 21 -0.32 -13.36 5.94
CA SER A 21 -1.10 -12.69 6.98
C SER A 21 -1.36 -11.22 6.63
N SER A 22 -0.35 -10.52 6.09
CA SER A 22 -0.53 -9.12 5.65
C SER A 22 -1.54 -8.99 4.51
N VAL A 23 -1.56 -9.93 3.56
CA VAL A 23 -2.56 -9.95 2.47
C VAL A 23 -3.96 -10.10 3.06
N ALA A 24 -4.17 -11.08 3.95
CA ALA A 24 -5.48 -11.34 4.55
C ALA A 24 -6.00 -10.15 5.36
N ILE A 25 -5.13 -9.51 6.15
CA ILE A 25 -5.49 -8.32 6.93
C ILE A 25 -5.88 -7.16 6.00
N LEU A 26 -5.10 -6.89 4.95
CA LEU A 26 -5.41 -5.78 4.03
C LEU A 26 -6.68 -6.06 3.25
N ALA A 27 -6.84 -7.25 2.69
CA ALA A 27 -8.04 -7.63 1.94
C ALA A 27 -9.29 -7.54 2.83
N GLY A 28 -9.25 -8.11 4.03
CA GLY A 28 -10.35 -8.03 5.00
C GLY A 28 -10.63 -6.60 5.45
N SER A 29 -9.60 -5.78 5.66
CA SER A 29 -9.77 -4.38 6.07
C SER A 29 -10.45 -3.56 4.98
N PHE A 30 -9.99 -3.67 3.73
CA PHE A 30 -10.59 -2.93 2.60
C PHE A 30 -11.97 -3.45 2.21
N TRP A 31 -12.29 -4.72 2.48
CA TRP A 31 -13.64 -5.24 2.34
C TRP A 31 -14.66 -4.51 3.23
N HIS A 32 -14.26 -4.10 4.44
CA HIS A 32 -15.14 -3.43 5.40
C HIS A 32 -15.05 -1.89 5.35
N LEU A 33 -14.04 -1.33 4.70
CA LEU A 33 -13.91 0.12 4.55
C LEU A 33 -14.92 0.65 3.53
N ARG A 34 -15.49 1.83 3.81
CA ARG A 34 -16.29 2.56 2.82
C ARG A 34 -15.48 2.86 1.56
N THR A 35 -16.16 3.05 0.43
CA THR A 35 -15.55 3.57 -0.80
C THR A 35 -14.76 4.85 -0.50
N GLY A 36 -13.49 4.89 -0.92
CA GLY A 36 -12.57 6.00 -0.62
C GLY A 36 -11.93 5.96 0.77
N GLY A 37 -12.18 4.92 1.56
CA GLY A 37 -11.55 4.68 2.86
C GLY A 37 -10.02 4.57 2.79
N SER A 38 -9.36 4.86 3.92
CA SER A 38 -7.89 4.83 4.04
C SER A 38 -7.47 3.97 5.21
N PHE A 39 -6.44 3.15 5.00
CA PHE A 39 -5.82 2.33 6.04
C PHE A 39 -4.46 2.96 6.43
N TYR A 40 -4.23 3.20 7.72
CA TYR A 40 -2.98 3.79 8.22
C TYR A 40 -2.15 2.74 8.95
N GLN A 41 -0.94 2.48 8.45
CA GLN A 41 0.00 1.56 9.06
C GLN A 41 1.14 2.32 9.70
N PHE A 42 1.33 2.09 11.01
CA PHE A 42 2.49 2.54 11.76
C PHE A 42 3.56 1.46 11.78
N THR A 43 4.83 1.85 11.65
CA THR A 43 5.95 0.91 11.75
C THR A 43 7.17 1.59 12.34
N TYR A 44 7.94 0.85 13.13
CA TYR A 44 9.18 1.32 13.76
C TYR A 44 10.43 1.17 12.88
N GLY A 45 10.24 0.78 11.61
CA GLY A 45 11.30 0.61 10.63
C GLY A 45 11.18 1.58 9.44
N PRO A 46 12.26 1.81 8.68
CA PRO A 46 12.27 2.78 7.59
C PRO A 46 11.42 2.34 6.38
N ARG A 47 11.06 1.06 6.27
CA ARG A 47 10.29 0.51 5.14
C ARG A 47 8.92 0.04 5.61
N CYS A 48 7.92 0.21 4.74
CA CYS A 48 6.58 -0.33 4.97
C CYS A 48 6.66 -1.85 5.21
N PRO A 49 6.00 -2.38 6.26
CA PRO A 49 5.96 -3.81 6.55
C PRO A 49 5.05 -4.58 5.58
N VAL A 50 4.59 -3.97 4.50
CA VAL A 50 3.87 -4.68 3.44
C VAL A 50 4.76 -4.70 2.20
N PRO A 51 5.22 -5.89 1.75
CA PRO A 51 5.98 -6.02 0.52
C PRO A 51 5.23 -5.36 -0.66
N ARG A 52 5.94 -4.57 -1.47
CA ARG A 52 5.39 -3.83 -2.62
C ARG A 52 4.45 -4.65 -3.54
N PRO A 53 4.69 -5.96 -3.80
CA PRO A 53 3.79 -6.74 -4.65
C PRO A 53 2.38 -6.94 -4.08
N ILE A 54 2.18 -6.78 -2.77
CA ILE A 54 0.90 -7.07 -2.11
C ILE A 54 -0.12 -5.95 -2.36
N PRO A 55 0.18 -4.66 -2.09
CA PRO A 55 -0.71 -3.57 -2.48
C PRO A 55 -1.00 -3.58 -3.97
N ASP A 56 0.00 -3.85 -4.81
CA ASP A 56 -0.18 -3.89 -6.26
C ASP A 56 -1.19 -4.94 -6.71
N ARG A 57 -1.13 -6.16 -6.15
CA ARG A 57 -2.09 -7.24 -6.44
C ARG A 57 -3.50 -6.96 -5.95
N LEU A 58 -3.65 -6.18 -4.88
CA LEU A 58 -4.94 -5.81 -4.31
C LEU A 58 -5.50 -4.51 -4.92
N GLY A 59 -4.83 -3.92 -5.92
CA GLY A 59 -5.26 -2.64 -6.50
C GLY A 59 -5.14 -1.48 -5.51
N LEU A 60 -4.21 -1.57 -4.55
CA LEU A 60 -3.98 -0.57 -3.51
C LEU A 60 -2.73 0.26 -3.82
N LYS A 61 -2.69 1.48 -3.30
CA LYS A 61 -1.53 2.39 -3.34
C LYS A 61 -1.11 2.72 -1.92
N ALA A 62 0.15 2.45 -1.58
CA ALA A 62 0.76 2.85 -0.32
C ALA A 62 1.61 4.12 -0.51
N SER A 63 1.37 5.15 0.31
CA SER A 63 2.12 6.41 0.34
C SER A 63 2.65 6.67 1.74
N PHE A 64 3.91 7.10 1.84
CA PHE A 64 4.49 7.56 3.11
C PHE A 64 3.82 8.88 3.54
N VAL A 65 3.39 8.95 4.79
CA VAL A 65 2.72 10.14 5.36
C VAL A 65 3.70 10.98 6.17
N GLY A 66 4.51 10.34 7.02
CA GLY A 66 5.43 11.04 7.91
C GLY A 66 6.13 10.12 8.89
N LYS A 67 7.06 10.69 9.67
CA LYS A 67 7.76 10.01 10.77
C LYS A 67 7.60 10.81 12.05
N THR A 68 7.33 10.13 13.15
CA THR A 68 7.30 10.71 14.49
C THR A 68 8.59 10.37 15.21
N MET A 69 9.40 11.39 15.50
CA MET A 69 10.68 11.25 16.22
C MET A 69 10.50 11.17 17.75
N GLN A 70 9.30 11.48 18.26
CA GLN A 70 8.96 11.41 19.69
C GLN A 70 8.69 9.98 20.21
N ASN A 71 8.88 8.96 19.38
CA ASN A 71 8.82 7.55 19.77
C ASN A 71 10.11 6.90 19.27
N VAL A 72 10.99 6.46 20.16
CA VAL A 72 12.29 5.86 19.79
C VAL A 72 12.14 4.33 19.78
N PRO A 73 12.42 3.66 18.65
CA PRO A 73 12.92 4.19 17.38
C PRO A 73 11.83 4.88 16.53
N PRO A 74 12.18 5.87 15.67
CA PRO A 74 11.21 6.72 14.97
C PRO A 74 10.12 5.94 14.22
N ALA A 75 8.86 6.18 14.59
CA ALA A 75 7.73 5.55 13.93
C ALA A 75 7.47 6.20 12.56
N ALA A 76 7.45 5.42 11.49
CA ALA A 76 6.98 5.81 10.16
C ALA A 76 5.50 5.47 9.97
N VAL A 77 4.76 6.37 9.33
CA VAL A 77 3.35 6.21 9.01
C VAL A 77 3.18 6.08 7.50
N TYR A 78 2.45 5.06 7.08
CA TYR A 78 2.06 4.85 5.69
C TYR A 78 0.54 4.86 5.58
N ARG A 79 0.03 5.57 4.57
CA ARG A 79 -1.38 5.56 4.19
C ARG A 79 -1.55 4.64 2.99
N ILE A 80 -2.49 3.72 3.08
CA ILE A 80 -2.86 2.79 2.02
C ILE A 80 -4.29 3.13 1.60
N VAL A 81 -4.53 3.20 0.30
CA VAL A 81 -5.84 3.47 -0.30
C VAL A 81 -6.07 2.61 -1.53
N HIS A 82 -7.32 2.48 -1.97
CA HIS A 82 -7.59 2.00 -3.33
C HIS A 82 -6.91 2.90 -4.35
N ARG A 83 -6.32 2.29 -5.38
CA ARG A 83 -5.85 3.02 -6.55
C ARG A 83 -7.07 3.69 -7.18
N PRO A 84 -7.03 5.01 -7.45
CA PRO A 84 -8.12 5.65 -8.18
C PRO A 84 -8.29 4.92 -9.52
N PRO A 85 -9.54 4.73 -9.99
CA PRO A 85 -9.75 4.25 -11.35
C PRO A 85 -8.97 5.16 -12.30
N PHE A 86 -8.41 4.58 -13.36
CA PHE A 86 -7.84 5.39 -14.43
C PHE A 86 -8.94 6.29 -14.97
N SER A 87 -8.92 7.57 -14.61
CA SER A 87 -9.75 8.57 -15.27
C SER A 87 -9.00 8.95 -16.53
N ALA A 88 -9.58 8.64 -17.69
CA ALA A 88 -9.14 9.26 -18.93
C ALA A 88 -9.21 10.80 -18.72
N PRO A 89 -8.27 11.57 -19.31
CA PRO A 89 -8.39 13.01 -19.30
C PRO A 89 -9.75 13.38 -19.90
N ALA A 90 -10.50 14.26 -19.22
CA ALA A 90 -11.77 14.75 -19.72
C ALA A 90 -11.56 15.27 -21.16
N PRO A 91 -12.48 15.01 -22.11
CA PRO A 91 -12.40 15.60 -23.43
C PRO A 91 -12.23 17.11 -23.23
N LEU A 92 -11.18 17.69 -23.81
CA LEU A 92 -11.02 19.13 -23.88
C LEU A 92 -12.34 19.67 -24.43
N ALA A 93 -13.12 20.35 -23.59
CA ALA A 93 -14.38 20.94 -24.00
C ALA A 93 -14.07 21.78 -25.23
N ALA A 94 -14.66 21.41 -26.36
CA ALA A 94 -14.59 22.21 -27.56
C ALA A 94 -15.08 23.60 -27.17
N SER A 95 -14.18 24.58 -27.18
CA SER A 95 -14.51 25.98 -27.03
C SER A 95 -15.53 26.30 -28.12
N ASP A 96 -16.78 26.45 -27.72
CA ASP A 96 -17.83 27.00 -28.56
C ASP A 96 -17.58 28.52 -28.61
N ASP A 97 -16.64 28.91 -29.46
CA ASP A 97 -16.32 30.29 -29.74
C ASP A 97 -17.50 30.89 -30.51
N GLY A 98 -18.43 31.45 -29.75
CA GLY A 98 -19.56 32.21 -30.24
C GLY A 98 -19.13 33.23 -31.28
N LYS A 99 -19.56 33.00 -32.52
CA LYS A 99 -19.56 34.03 -33.57
C LYS A 99 -20.99 34.55 -33.68
N THR A 100 -21.27 35.57 -32.89
CA THR A 100 -22.30 36.56 -33.23
C THR A 100 -21.96 37.18 -34.57
N GLY A 101 -22.92 37.15 -35.49
CA GLY A 101 -22.89 37.80 -36.80
C GLY A 101 -24.31 37.91 -37.32
#